data_AF-A0A7J5ZR99-F1
#
_entry.id   AF-A0A7J5ZR99-F1
#
_cell.length_a   1.000
_cell.length_b   1.000
_cell.length_c   1.000
_cell.angle_alpha   90.00
_cell.angle_beta   90.00
_cell.angle_gamma   90.00
#
_symmetry.space_group_name_H-M   'P 1'
#
loop_
_entity.id
_entity.type
_entity.pdbx_description
1 polymer ?
#
loop_
_entity_poly.entity_id
_entity_poly.type
_entity_poly.pdbx_seq_one_letter_code
_entity_poly.pdbx_strand_id
1 'polypeptide(L)'
;MAACVLRSWGILSTVNKFSSKHILRVLGAELNSRHEANRRRLQCSTCGLLNGQQKRFMSSRNRAEGKVLETVGVFEAPKQNGKYETGQLFLHSVFGYRGIVLFPWHARLYDRDIAPPVSDSKPETPGAHGSKEVKGKTHTYYQVLIDTRDCPHISQRSQTEAVTFLANHDDSRALYAIPGLDYVSHEDILPYNSTDQVPIQHELFERFLVFNPSKVPPFVARDTLCAWQEKNHPWLELSDVHRETTENIRVTVIPFYMGMREAQNSHVYWWRYCIRLENMGSEVVQLRERHWRIFSLSGTLETVRGRGVVGREPVLSKEQPAFQYSSHVSLQAPSGHMWGTFRIERTDGSHFDVRIPPFSLESNKDDKSPPAGYNW
;
A
#
# COMPACT_ATOMS: atom_id res chain seq x y z
N MET A 1 -4.42 7.29 -22.92
CA MET A 1 -5.65 7.63 -22.18
C MET A 1 -5.29 8.71 -21.17
N ALA A 2 -6.16 9.70 -20.90
CA ALA A 2 -5.88 10.74 -19.90
C ALA A 2 -6.02 10.18 -18.47
N ALA A 3 -5.13 10.57 -17.57
CA ALA A 3 -5.26 10.34 -16.13
C ALA A 3 -6.07 11.49 -15.53
N CYS A 4 -7.22 11.19 -14.92
CA CYS A 4 -8.12 12.19 -14.35
C CYS A 4 -8.33 11.92 -12.85
N VAL A 5 -8.40 12.98 -12.05
CA VAL A 5 -8.71 12.91 -10.61
C VAL A 5 -9.97 13.74 -10.31
N LEU A 6 -10.78 13.28 -9.36
CA LEU A 6 -11.93 14.03 -8.85
C LEU A 6 -11.45 15.05 -7.81
N ARG A 7 -11.65 16.34 -8.04
CA ARG A 7 -11.49 17.37 -6.99
C ARG A 7 -12.85 17.87 -6.50
N SER A 8 -12.98 18.04 -5.19
CA SER A 8 -14.06 18.80 -4.57
C SER A 8 -13.54 20.20 -4.27
N TRP A 9 -14.18 21.24 -4.81
CA TRP A 9 -13.89 22.61 -4.41
C TRP A 9 -14.60 22.90 -3.07
N GLY A 10 -13.84 22.83 -1.98
CA GLY A 10 -14.25 23.37 -0.68
C GLY A 10 -13.74 24.80 -0.57
N ILE A 11 -14.65 25.77 -0.49
CA ILE A 11 -14.32 27.17 -0.25
C ILE A 11 -13.63 27.27 1.12
N LEU A 12 -12.45 27.89 1.13
CA LEU A 12 -11.69 28.22 2.34
C LEU A 12 -12.54 29.09 3.28
N SER A 13 -12.79 28.60 4.50
CA SER A 13 -12.98 29.46 5.66
C SER A 13 -12.23 28.85 6.85
N THR A 14 -11.10 29.45 7.18
CA THR A 14 -10.37 29.26 8.43
C THR A 14 -11.22 29.77 9.61
N VAL A 15 -11.59 28.92 10.56
CA VAL A 15 -11.66 29.25 12.01
C VAL A 15 -11.46 27.98 12.84
N ASN A 16 -10.44 27.99 13.69
CA ASN A 16 -10.22 27.08 14.83
C ASN A 16 -11.28 27.32 15.92
N LYS A 17 -11.90 26.26 16.48
CA LYS A 17 -12.02 26.02 17.94
C LYS A 17 -12.87 24.78 18.29
N PHE A 18 -12.46 24.19 19.41
CA PHE A 18 -12.92 23.00 20.12
C PHE A 18 -14.41 22.95 20.55
N SER A 19 -14.91 21.71 20.70
CA SER A 19 -15.71 21.17 21.83
C SER A 19 -17.17 20.71 21.58
N SER A 20 -17.35 19.38 21.72
CA SER A 20 -18.38 18.59 22.42
C SER A 20 -19.91 18.90 22.40
N LYS A 21 -20.64 17.84 22.02
CA LYS A 21 -21.90 17.26 22.57
C LYS A 21 -23.31 17.76 22.14
N HIS A 22 -24.05 16.75 21.62
CA HIS A 22 -25.46 16.36 21.80
C HIS A 22 -26.62 16.95 20.93
N ILE A 23 -27.26 16.00 20.20
CA ILE A 23 -28.73 15.69 20.07
C ILE A 23 -29.66 16.71 19.38
N LEU A 24 -30.36 16.32 18.27
CA LEU A 24 -31.77 15.85 18.20
C LEU A 24 -32.29 15.76 16.73
N ARG A 25 -33.19 14.79 16.48
CA ARG A 25 -34.03 14.58 15.27
C ARG A 25 -34.97 15.76 14.97
N VAL A 26 -35.32 16.00 13.70
CA VAL A 26 -36.71 16.23 13.19
C VAL A 26 -36.82 15.84 11.69
N LEU A 27 -38.02 15.40 11.31
CA LEU A 27 -38.52 14.81 10.07
C LEU A 27 -38.79 15.80 8.89
N GLY A 28 -38.75 15.26 7.67
CA GLY A 28 -39.85 15.30 6.69
C GLY A 28 -40.02 16.50 5.75
N ALA A 29 -39.95 16.27 4.43
CA ALA A 29 -41.03 16.55 3.47
C ALA A 29 -40.61 16.22 2.03
N GLU A 30 -41.43 15.39 1.37
CA GLU A 30 -41.44 15.14 -0.07
C GLU A 30 -41.96 16.37 -0.84
N LEU A 31 -41.52 16.55 -2.09
CA LEU A 31 -42.35 17.15 -3.12
C LEU A 31 -41.88 16.74 -4.53
N ASN A 32 -42.74 15.97 -5.19
CA ASN A 32 -42.76 15.70 -6.62
C ASN A 32 -42.93 16.99 -7.42
N SER A 33 -42.23 17.13 -8.54
CA SER A 33 -42.86 17.70 -9.73
C SER A 33 -42.21 17.17 -11.01
N ARG A 34 -43.08 16.63 -11.88
CA ARG A 34 -42.83 16.18 -13.24
C ARG A 34 -42.82 17.40 -14.16
N HIS A 35 -41.87 17.49 -15.09
CA HIS A 35 -42.10 18.19 -16.35
C HIS A 35 -41.40 17.47 -17.51
N GLU A 36 -42.22 16.84 -18.34
CA GLU A 36 -41.88 16.49 -19.72
C GLU A 36 -41.82 17.76 -20.57
N ALA A 37 -40.80 17.88 -21.43
CA ALA A 37 -40.86 18.76 -22.59
C ALA A 37 -40.20 18.09 -23.80
N ASN A 38 -40.96 18.12 -24.89
CA ASN A 38 -40.81 17.35 -26.11
C ASN A 38 -39.83 18.03 -27.11
N ARG A 39 -39.27 17.18 -27.98
CA ARG A 39 -38.33 17.41 -29.10
C ARG A 39 -38.33 18.78 -29.80
N ARG A 40 -37.12 19.24 -30.19
CA ARG A 40 -36.75 19.57 -31.60
C ARG A 40 -35.27 19.26 -31.88
N ARG A 41 -35.02 18.35 -32.83
CA ARG A 41 -33.69 18.14 -33.45
C ARG A 41 -33.55 19.10 -34.61
N LEU A 42 -32.50 19.91 -34.62
CA LEU A 42 -32.04 20.66 -35.80
C LEU A 42 -30.76 19.97 -36.31
N GLN A 43 -30.78 19.56 -37.58
CA GLN A 43 -29.62 19.00 -38.30
C GLN A 43 -28.77 20.14 -38.86
N CYS A 44 -27.45 20.07 -38.66
CA CYS A 44 -26.48 20.94 -39.33
C CYS A 44 -26.11 20.32 -40.68
N SER A 45 -26.21 21.09 -41.75
CA SER A 45 -26.09 20.67 -43.15
C SER A 45 -24.77 21.09 -43.79
N THR A 46 -23.63 20.89 -43.13
CA THR A 46 -22.33 21.31 -43.73
C THR A 46 -21.06 20.62 -43.19
N CYS A 47 -21.07 19.32 -42.96
CA CYS A 47 -19.81 18.55 -42.98
C CYS A 47 -20.04 17.06 -43.29
N GLY A 48 -19.58 16.65 -44.47
CA GLY A 48 -19.46 15.25 -44.86
C GLY A 48 -18.15 14.65 -44.35
N LEU A 49 -18.23 13.35 -44.02
CA LEU A 49 -17.15 12.41 -43.65
C LEU A 49 -16.63 12.49 -42.20
N LEU A 50 -16.90 11.42 -41.44
CA LEU A 50 -15.92 10.52 -40.79
C LEU A 50 -16.65 9.62 -39.77
N ASN A 51 -16.65 8.30 -39.97
CA ASN A 51 -17.18 7.34 -39.00
C ASN A 51 -16.11 6.29 -38.62
N GLY A 52 -15.06 6.76 -37.97
CA GLY A 52 -14.22 5.94 -37.09
C GLY A 52 -14.64 6.20 -35.66
N GLN A 53 -15.33 5.25 -35.03
CA GLN A 53 -15.85 5.40 -33.67
C GLN A 53 -14.70 5.50 -32.64
N GLN A 54 -14.30 6.71 -32.27
CA GLN A 54 -13.75 6.94 -30.94
C GLN A 54 -14.91 6.82 -29.94
N LYS A 55 -15.03 5.65 -29.29
CA LYS A 55 -15.91 5.48 -28.13
C LYS A 55 -15.38 6.34 -26.97
N ARG A 56 -15.82 7.59 -26.89
CA ARG A 56 -15.77 8.36 -25.64
C ARG A 56 -16.85 7.78 -24.72
N PHE A 57 -16.42 7.00 -23.74
CA PHE A 57 -17.30 6.61 -22.63
C PHE A 57 -17.57 7.84 -21.77
N MET A 58 -18.67 8.54 -22.07
CA MET A 58 -19.23 9.56 -21.17
C MET A 58 -20.55 9.02 -20.62
N SER A 59 -20.50 8.47 -19.41
CA SER A 59 -21.71 8.27 -18.60
C SER A 59 -21.82 9.45 -17.64
N SER A 60 -22.56 10.48 -18.04
CA SER A 60 -22.94 11.61 -17.16
C SER A 60 -24.38 11.45 -16.68
N ARG A 61 -24.69 10.33 -16.03
CA ARG A 61 -25.92 10.22 -15.24
C ARG A 61 -25.50 10.04 -13.79
N ASN A 62 -25.75 11.09 -13.00
CA ASN A 62 -25.48 11.25 -11.57
C ASN A 62 -24.11 11.85 -11.22
N ARG A 63 -23.84 13.10 -11.64
CA ARG A 63 -22.91 13.95 -10.87
C ARG A 63 -23.64 14.35 -9.59
N ALA A 64 -23.18 13.87 -8.44
CA ALA A 64 -23.39 14.59 -7.19
C ALA A 64 -22.85 16.01 -7.40
N GLU A 65 -23.65 17.03 -7.08
CA GLU A 65 -23.29 18.44 -7.26
C GLU A 65 -21.88 18.71 -6.69
N GLY A 66 -21.01 19.34 -7.49
CA GLY A 66 -19.69 19.83 -7.04
C GLY A 66 -18.45 19.01 -7.39
N LYS A 67 -18.54 17.84 -8.05
CA LYS A 67 -17.34 17.08 -8.48
C LYS A 67 -16.91 17.41 -9.91
N VAL A 68 -15.77 18.08 -10.05
CA VAL A 68 -15.12 18.37 -11.34
C VAL A 68 -13.95 17.39 -11.52
N LEU A 69 -13.88 16.76 -12.69
CA LEU A 69 -12.74 15.94 -13.10
C LEU A 69 -11.67 16.88 -13.66
N GLU A 70 -10.46 16.78 -13.11
CA GLU A 70 -9.30 17.49 -13.60
C GLU A 70 -8.31 16.49 -14.20
N THR A 71 -7.82 16.77 -15.40
CA THR A 71 -6.74 15.99 -16.01
C THR A 71 -5.45 16.32 -15.27
N VAL A 72 -4.82 15.31 -14.68
CA VAL A 72 -3.53 15.45 -13.96
C VAL A 72 -2.34 15.02 -14.80
N GLY A 73 -2.58 14.30 -15.90
CA GLY A 73 -1.51 13.77 -16.74
C GLY A 73 -1.99 12.81 -17.82
N VAL A 74 -1.04 12.16 -18.51
CA VAL A 74 -1.29 11.15 -19.54
C VAL A 74 -0.64 9.84 -19.15
N PHE A 75 -1.41 8.74 -19.18
CA PHE A 75 -0.87 7.42 -18.87
C PHE A 75 0.17 6.97 -19.88
N GLU A 76 1.19 6.29 -19.35
CA GLU A 76 2.20 5.56 -20.09
C GLU A 76 1.90 4.05 -20.01
N ALA A 77 2.52 3.28 -20.90
CA ALA A 77 2.42 1.83 -20.81
C ALA A 77 3.25 1.33 -19.60
N PRO A 78 2.70 0.46 -18.74
CA PRO A 78 3.49 -0.20 -17.71
C PRO A 78 4.71 -0.90 -18.32
N LYS A 79 5.88 -0.72 -17.71
CA LYS A 79 7.11 -1.35 -18.19
C LYS A 79 7.03 -2.86 -17.97
N GLN A 80 7.28 -3.64 -19.02
CA GLN A 80 7.44 -5.09 -18.90
C GLN A 80 8.89 -5.47 -18.56
N ASN A 81 9.84 -4.65 -19.03
CA ASN A 81 11.28 -4.82 -18.83
C ASN A 81 11.89 -3.53 -18.32
N GLY A 82 12.89 -3.65 -17.44
CA GLY A 82 13.57 -2.52 -16.83
C GLY A 82 12.83 -1.95 -15.61
N LYS A 83 13.40 -0.90 -15.02
CA LYS A 83 12.88 -0.30 -13.78
C LYS A 83 12.23 1.05 -14.08
N TYR A 84 11.35 1.50 -13.19
CA TYR A 84 10.98 2.90 -13.13
C TYR A 84 12.11 3.73 -12.52
N GLU A 85 12.33 4.90 -13.10
CA GLU A 85 13.35 5.85 -12.67
C GLU A 85 12.84 6.71 -11.51
N THR A 86 13.76 7.29 -10.74
CA THR A 86 13.44 8.37 -9.80
C THR A 86 12.64 9.46 -10.51
N GLY A 87 11.60 9.96 -9.85
CA GLY A 87 10.74 11.00 -10.41
C GLY A 87 9.60 10.48 -11.28
N GLN A 88 9.46 9.16 -11.48
CA GLN A 88 8.31 8.59 -12.20
C GLN A 88 7.02 8.84 -11.42
N LEU A 89 6.08 9.59 -12.01
CA LEU A 89 4.72 9.72 -11.48
C LEU A 89 3.91 8.46 -11.79
N PHE A 90 3.03 8.08 -10.86
CA PHE A 90 2.16 6.93 -11.04
C PHE A 90 0.86 7.03 -10.26
N LEU A 91 -0.15 6.29 -10.71
CA LEU A 91 -1.29 5.91 -9.87
C LEU A 91 -1.06 4.50 -9.34
N HIS A 92 -1.32 4.28 -8.05
CA HIS A 92 -1.27 2.93 -7.51
C HIS A 92 -2.38 2.08 -8.13
N SER A 93 -2.06 0.94 -8.74
CA SER A 93 -3.01 0.12 -9.50
C SER A 93 -4.15 -0.42 -8.65
N VAL A 94 -3.87 -0.75 -7.38
CA VAL A 94 -4.86 -1.22 -6.40
C VAL A 94 -5.53 -0.08 -5.63
N PHE A 95 -4.76 0.78 -4.96
CA PHE A 95 -5.29 1.80 -4.04
C PHE A 95 -5.62 3.16 -4.71
N GLY A 96 -5.26 3.36 -5.97
CA GLY A 96 -5.67 4.50 -6.79
C GLY A 96 -5.07 5.86 -6.41
N TYR A 97 -4.15 5.94 -5.45
CA TYR A 97 -3.51 7.21 -5.07
C TYR A 97 -2.43 7.63 -6.07
N ARG A 98 -2.18 8.93 -6.18
CA ARG A 98 -1.03 9.50 -6.89
C ARG A 98 0.22 9.34 -6.07
N GLY A 99 1.30 8.93 -6.71
CA GLY A 99 2.61 8.88 -6.10
C GLY A 99 3.73 9.21 -7.06
N ILE A 100 4.93 9.32 -6.49
CA ILE A 100 6.16 9.48 -7.24
C ILE A 100 7.25 8.54 -6.73
N VAL A 101 7.96 7.91 -7.66
CA VAL A 101 9.06 7.00 -7.36
C VAL A 101 10.27 7.75 -6.82
N LEU A 102 10.79 7.33 -5.67
CA LEU A 102 12.04 7.84 -5.12
C LEU A 102 13.24 7.03 -5.62
N PHE A 103 13.27 5.73 -5.34
CA PHE A 103 14.31 4.82 -5.82
C PHE A 103 13.86 3.36 -5.76
N PRO A 104 14.40 2.49 -6.63
CA PRO A 104 14.16 1.06 -6.58
C PRO A 104 14.98 0.38 -5.48
N TRP A 105 14.48 -0.75 -4.98
CA TRP A 105 15.31 -1.78 -4.34
C TRP A 105 14.90 -3.17 -4.86
N HIS A 106 15.74 -4.17 -4.60
CA HIS A 106 15.47 -5.56 -4.96
C HIS A 106 15.17 -6.36 -3.70
N ALA A 107 14.03 -7.02 -3.67
CA ALA A 107 13.68 -7.96 -2.61
C ALA A 107 13.59 -9.37 -3.18
N ARG A 108 13.90 -10.39 -2.37
CA ARG A 108 13.57 -11.77 -2.76
C ARG A 108 12.10 -12.00 -2.47
N LEU A 109 11.34 -12.36 -3.50
CA LEU A 109 9.94 -12.75 -3.37
C LEU A 109 9.85 -14.27 -3.26
N TYR A 110 9.37 -14.74 -2.11
CA TYR A 110 8.97 -16.13 -1.87
C TYR A 110 7.47 -16.25 -2.11
N ASP A 111 7.12 -16.56 -3.35
CA ASP A 111 5.74 -16.74 -3.77
C ASP A 111 5.35 -18.23 -3.69
N ARG A 112 4.47 -18.56 -2.75
CA ARG A 112 3.98 -19.92 -2.52
C ARG A 112 2.90 -20.34 -3.52
N ASP A 113 2.40 -19.42 -4.34
CA ASP A 113 1.40 -19.68 -5.37
C ASP A 113 2.02 -20.31 -6.63
N ILE A 114 3.35 -20.16 -6.79
CA ILE A 114 4.09 -20.72 -7.91
C ILE A 114 4.56 -22.13 -7.53
N ALA A 115 3.98 -23.16 -8.15
CA ALA A 115 4.51 -24.52 -8.00
C ALA A 115 5.98 -24.57 -8.45
N PRO A 116 6.87 -25.28 -7.74
CA PRO A 116 8.22 -25.51 -8.24
C PRO A 116 8.12 -26.22 -9.60
N PRO A 117 9.00 -25.90 -10.57
CA PRO A 117 9.07 -26.66 -11.81
C PRO A 117 9.25 -28.14 -11.44
N VAL A 118 8.46 -29.01 -12.06
CA VAL A 118 8.50 -30.46 -11.84
C VAL A 118 9.88 -30.96 -12.26
N SER A 119 10.81 -31.01 -11.32
CA SER A 119 12.05 -31.77 -11.46
C SER A 119 11.82 -33.12 -10.80
N ASP A 120 11.99 -34.20 -11.55
CA ASP A 120 11.86 -35.61 -11.16
C ASP A 120 12.33 -35.86 -9.71
N SER A 121 11.41 -35.93 -8.76
CA SER A 121 11.70 -36.45 -7.42
C SER A 121 10.92 -37.74 -7.19
N LYS A 122 11.68 -38.78 -6.86
CA LYS A 122 11.24 -40.11 -6.42
C LYS A 122 10.10 -40.04 -5.39
N PRO A 123 9.27 -41.11 -5.28
CA PRO A 123 8.13 -41.13 -4.37
C PRO A 123 8.55 -40.91 -2.91
N GLU A 124 7.88 -39.99 -2.24
CA GLU A 124 8.08 -39.65 -0.82
C GLU A 124 7.64 -40.79 0.11
N THR A 125 8.44 -41.07 1.13
CA THR A 125 8.10 -41.96 2.26
C THR A 125 7.04 -41.31 3.17
N PRO A 126 6.05 -42.06 3.70
CA PRO A 126 4.98 -41.47 4.50
C PRO A 126 5.50 -41.16 5.92
N GLY A 127 5.61 -39.87 6.25
CA GLY A 127 5.98 -39.42 7.61
C GLY A 127 6.68 -38.05 7.73
N ALA A 128 7.06 -37.40 6.64
CA ALA A 128 7.67 -36.07 6.68
C ALA A 128 6.62 -34.97 6.43
N HIS A 129 6.43 -34.05 7.37
CA HIS A 129 5.75 -32.78 7.09
C HIS A 129 6.62 -31.98 6.11
N GLY A 130 6.39 -32.17 4.81
CA GLY A 130 7.15 -31.54 3.74
C GLY A 130 6.90 -30.04 3.68
N SER A 131 7.76 -29.26 4.33
CA SER A 131 7.94 -27.86 3.98
C SER A 131 8.59 -27.80 2.59
N LYS A 132 7.77 -27.76 1.54
CA LYS A 132 8.28 -27.50 0.18
C LYS A 132 9.08 -26.20 0.21
N GLU A 133 10.37 -26.30 -0.07
CA GLU A 133 11.28 -25.16 -0.10
C GLU A 133 10.88 -24.25 -1.27
N VAL A 134 10.48 -23.02 -0.97
CA VAL A 134 10.05 -22.06 -1.99
C VAL A 134 11.28 -21.28 -2.43
N LYS A 135 11.62 -21.36 -3.71
CA LYS A 135 12.76 -20.62 -4.26
C LYS A 135 12.40 -19.14 -4.43
N GLY A 136 13.10 -18.28 -3.68
CA GLY A 136 12.94 -16.84 -3.81
C GLY A 136 13.39 -16.34 -5.19
N LYS A 137 12.58 -15.46 -5.80
CA LYS A 137 12.93 -14.76 -7.05
C LYS A 137 13.11 -13.28 -6.79
N THR A 138 14.21 -12.70 -7.26
CA THR A 138 14.44 -11.25 -7.16
C THR A 138 13.34 -10.47 -7.89
N HIS A 139 12.65 -9.61 -7.16
CA HIS A 139 11.65 -8.66 -7.68
C HIS A 139 12.05 -7.23 -7.34
N THR A 140 11.72 -6.29 -8.22
CA THR A 140 11.94 -4.86 -7.97
C THR A 140 10.75 -4.26 -7.24
N TYR A 141 11.05 -3.62 -6.12
CA TYR A 141 10.15 -2.78 -5.34
C TYR A 141 10.65 -1.34 -5.35
N TYR A 142 9.81 -0.41 -4.93
CA TYR A 142 10.11 1.01 -4.97
C TYR A 142 9.73 1.66 -3.65
N GLN A 143 10.60 2.53 -3.15
CA GLN A 143 10.19 3.50 -2.16
C GLN A 143 9.58 4.69 -2.91
N VAL A 144 8.43 5.16 -2.43
CA VAL A 144 7.63 6.18 -3.11
C VAL A 144 7.11 7.20 -2.11
N LEU A 145 6.77 8.39 -2.61
CA LEU A 145 5.92 9.34 -1.90
C LEU A 145 4.48 9.22 -2.41
N ILE A 146 3.50 9.24 -1.51
CA ILE A 146 2.09 9.39 -1.85
C ILE A 146 1.67 10.86 -1.71
N ASP A 147 0.82 11.29 -2.62
CA ASP A 147 0.18 12.60 -2.55
C ASP A 147 -0.76 12.69 -1.35
N THR A 148 -0.48 13.65 -0.46
CA THR A 148 -1.23 13.81 0.79
C THR A 148 -2.71 14.17 0.57
N ARG A 149 -3.08 14.70 -0.60
CA ARG A 149 -4.48 14.97 -0.97
C ARG A 149 -5.28 13.69 -1.15
N ASP A 150 -4.63 12.58 -1.48
CA ASP A 150 -5.29 11.31 -1.71
C ASP A 150 -5.43 10.49 -0.43
N CYS A 151 -4.59 10.74 0.59
CA CYS A 151 -4.60 10.00 1.87
C CYS A 151 -6.00 9.85 2.51
N PRO A 152 -6.86 10.88 2.61
CA PRO A 152 -8.21 10.73 3.17
C PRO A 152 -9.12 9.77 2.38
N HIS A 153 -8.77 9.48 1.13
CA HIS A 153 -9.54 8.63 0.21
C HIS A 153 -9.02 7.19 0.15
N ILE A 154 -7.84 6.91 0.70
CA ILE A 154 -7.26 5.55 0.80
C ILE A 154 -7.84 4.83 2.04
N SER A 155 -9.18 4.72 2.09
CA SER A 155 -9.89 4.17 3.26
C SER A 155 -9.54 2.71 3.57
N GLN A 156 -9.00 1.97 2.59
CA GLN A 156 -8.55 0.59 2.77
C GLN A 156 -7.11 0.46 3.29
N ARG A 157 -6.44 1.57 3.59
CA ARG A 157 -5.14 1.55 4.24
C ARG A 157 -5.27 2.00 5.69
N SER A 158 -4.78 1.18 6.61
CA SER A 158 -4.73 1.52 8.04
C SER A 158 -3.30 1.82 8.42
N GLN A 159 -3.07 3.04 8.92
CA GLN A 159 -1.74 3.61 9.17
C GLN A 159 -0.97 3.85 7.85
N THR A 160 -1.06 5.07 7.31
CA THR A 160 -0.35 5.53 6.09
C THR A 160 1.15 5.77 6.30
N GLU A 161 1.67 5.36 7.46
CA GLU A 161 3.03 5.56 7.89
C GLU A 161 3.87 4.32 7.54
N ALA A 162 4.26 4.17 6.27
CA ALA A 162 4.96 2.97 5.85
C ALA A 162 6.43 2.94 6.29
N VAL A 163 6.98 4.03 6.81
CA VAL A 163 8.37 4.09 7.27
C VAL A 163 8.37 4.48 8.74
N THR A 164 8.83 3.56 9.59
CA THR A 164 8.92 3.75 11.04
C THR A 164 10.33 3.49 11.52
N PHE A 165 10.84 4.35 12.39
CA PHE A 165 12.15 4.25 13.02
C PHE A 165 12.01 4.14 14.52
N LEU A 166 12.97 3.48 15.14
CA LEU A 166 13.09 3.43 16.57
C LEU A 166 13.77 4.72 17.07
N ALA A 167 13.16 5.42 18.03
CA ALA A 167 13.80 6.58 18.66
C ALA A 167 15.08 6.17 19.40
N ASN A 168 16.13 7.00 19.34
CA ASN A 168 17.42 6.78 20.02
C ASN A 168 17.41 7.12 21.53
N HIS A 169 16.31 7.63 22.09
CA HIS A 169 16.27 8.02 23.51
C HIS A 169 15.76 6.89 24.41
N ASP A 170 16.53 6.60 25.47
CA ASP A 170 16.36 5.46 26.41
C ASP A 170 14.97 5.33 27.05
N ASP A 171 14.23 6.43 27.23
CA ASP A 171 12.96 6.40 27.99
C ASP A 171 11.68 6.45 27.14
N SER A 172 11.76 6.56 25.80
CA SER A 172 10.56 6.65 24.97
C SER A 172 10.35 5.39 24.13
N ARG A 173 9.25 4.66 24.35
CA ARG A 173 8.70 3.67 23.37
C ARG A 173 8.25 4.33 22.05
N ALA A 174 8.69 5.55 21.77
CA ALA A 174 8.31 6.31 20.61
C ALA A 174 8.86 5.66 19.34
N LEU A 175 7.95 5.43 18.41
CA LEU A 175 8.25 5.08 17.02
C LEU A 175 8.07 6.35 16.20
N TYR A 176 9.08 6.70 15.40
CA TYR A 176 8.98 7.84 14.49
C TYR A 176 8.51 7.34 13.14
N ALA A 177 7.36 7.82 12.71
CA ALA A 177 6.83 7.55 11.39
C ALA A 177 7.11 8.72 10.44
N ILE A 178 7.37 8.42 9.17
CA ILE A 178 7.28 9.42 8.10
C ILE A 178 5.98 9.18 7.34
N PRO A 179 4.95 10.03 7.56
CA PRO A 179 3.70 9.95 6.82
C PRO A 179 3.95 10.11 5.32
N GLY A 180 3.20 9.36 4.51
CA GLY A 180 3.23 9.54 3.06
C GLY A 180 4.44 8.94 2.34
N LEU A 181 5.40 8.31 3.04
CA LEU A 181 6.29 7.34 2.43
C LEU A 181 5.60 5.98 2.29
N ASP A 182 5.89 5.28 1.20
CA ASP A 182 5.37 3.95 0.95
C ASP A 182 6.32 3.03 0.18
N TYR A 183 5.95 1.76 0.14
CA TYR A 183 6.65 0.65 -0.48
C TYR A 183 5.71 -0.06 -1.44
N VAL A 184 6.02 0.02 -2.74
CA VAL A 184 5.15 -0.54 -3.80
C VAL A 184 5.92 -1.51 -4.67
N SER A 185 5.23 -2.53 -5.18
CA SER A 185 5.83 -3.44 -6.17
C SER A 185 5.86 -2.79 -7.56
N HIS A 186 6.62 -3.37 -8.49
CA HIS A 186 6.61 -2.94 -9.88
C HIS A 186 5.21 -2.99 -10.53
N GLU A 187 4.40 -3.98 -10.15
CA GLU A 187 3.03 -4.20 -10.68
C GLU A 187 2.01 -3.21 -10.12
N ASP A 188 2.35 -2.54 -9.01
CA ASP A 188 1.50 -1.53 -8.38
C ASP A 188 1.57 -0.17 -9.11
N ILE A 189 2.52 0.02 -10.03
CA ILE A 189 2.78 1.31 -10.69
C ILE A 189 2.03 1.38 -12.02
N LEU A 190 1.02 2.26 -12.10
CA LEU A 190 0.46 2.73 -13.37
C LEU A 190 1.12 4.06 -13.75
N PRO A 191 2.16 4.06 -14.61
CA PRO A 191 2.94 5.25 -14.87
C PRO A 191 2.11 6.29 -15.64
N TYR A 192 2.32 7.57 -15.33
CA TYR A 192 1.79 8.68 -16.11
C TYR A 192 2.81 9.83 -16.15
N ASN A 193 2.64 10.76 -17.08
CA ASN A 193 3.39 12.02 -17.13
C ASN A 193 2.48 13.22 -16.88
N SER A 194 3.07 14.28 -16.34
CA SER A 194 2.41 15.56 -16.11
C SER A 194 3.34 16.70 -16.51
N THR A 195 2.76 17.83 -16.87
CA THR A 195 3.49 19.09 -17.11
C THR A 195 3.62 19.94 -15.85
N ASP A 196 2.95 19.54 -14.77
CA ASP A 196 2.98 20.25 -13.50
C ASP A 196 4.38 20.21 -12.88
N GLN A 197 4.87 21.36 -12.40
CA GLN A 197 6.16 21.43 -11.69
C GLN A 197 6.06 20.88 -10.25
N VAL A 198 4.85 20.86 -9.67
CA VAL A 198 4.56 20.30 -8.34
C VAL A 198 3.36 19.34 -8.43
N PRO A 199 3.54 18.16 -9.07
CA PRO A 199 2.47 17.22 -9.31
C PRO A 199 2.01 16.49 -8.04
N ILE A 200 2.89 16.37 -7.04
CA ILE A 200 2.65 15.67 -5.77
C ILE A 200 2.69 16.65 -4.60
N GLN A 201 1.63 16.70 -3.80
CA GLN A 201 1.61 17.49 -2.57
C GLN A 201 2.18 16.65 -1.41
N HIS A 202 3.44 16.89 -1.04
CA HIS A 202 4.10 16.22 0.07
C HIS A 202 5.26 17.08 0.63
N GLU A 203 5.48 17.09 1.95
CA GLU A 203 6.52 17.91 2.60
C GLU A 203 7.95 17.58 2.11
N LEU A 204 8.19 16.31 1.82
CA LEU A 204 9.48 15.81 1.31
C LEU A 204 9.68 15.99 -0.20
N PHE A 205 8.65 16.40 -0.96
CA PHE A 205 8.72 16.43 -2.42
C PHE A 205 9.85 17.32 -2.93
N GLU A 206 9.81 18.62 -2.60
CA GLU A 206 10.84 19.58 -3.01
C GLU A 206 12.17 19.38 -2.28
N ARG A 207 12.14 18.71 -1.12
CA ARG A 207 13.36 18.34 -0.42
C ARG A 207 14.11 17.26 -1.17
N PHE A 208 13.44 16.27 -1.74
CA PHE A 208 14.08 15.14 -2.40
C PHE A 208 14.26 15.31 -3.90
N LEU A 209 13.42 16.11 -4.56
CA LEU A 209 13.36 16.18 -6.01
C LEU A 209 13.51 17.61 -6.50
N VAL A 210 14.09 17.76 -7.69
CA VAL A 210 14.14 19.03 -8.41
C VAL A 210 13.64 18.83 -9.83
N PHE A 211 12.79 19.76 -10.28
CA PHE A 211 12.27 19.75 -11.64
C PHE A 211 13.38 20.06 -12.64
N ASN A 212 13.52 19.22 -13.66
CA ASN A 212 14.45 19.39 -14.76
C ASN A 212 13.76 18.99 -16.09
N PRO A 213 13.35 19.96 -16.93
CA PRO A 213 12.59 19.68 -18.15
C PRO A 213 13.42 18.94 -19.22
N SER A 214 14.75 18.89 -19.07
CA SER A 214 15.65 18.18 -19.99
C SER A 214 15.78 16.68 -19.68
N LYS A 215 15.08 16.18 -18.65
CA LYS A 215 15.10 14.78 -18.20
C LYS A 215 13.71 14.15 -18.35
N VAL A 216 13.68 12.83 -18.51
CA VAL A 216 12.46 12.02 -18.54
C VAL A 216 12.68 10.82 -17.62
N PRO A 217 11.98 10.73 -16.47
CA PRO A 217 11.02 11.69 -15.91
C PRO A 217 11.64 13.08 -15.59
N PRO A 218 10.85 14.17 -15.57
CA PRO A 218 11.36 15.54 -15.42
C PRO A 218 11.70 15.91 -13.97
N PHE A 219 11.93 14.92 -13.10
CA PHE A 219 12.32 15.12 -11.70
C PHE A 219 13.57 14.31 -11.41
N VAL A 220 14.61 14.98 -10.93
CA VAL A 220 15.88 14.33 -10.57
C VAL A 220 16.10 14.38 -9.06
N ALA A 221 16.84 13.40 -8.54
CA ALA A 221 17.22 13.34 -7.14
C ALA A 221 18.08 14.56 -6.77
N ARG A 222 17.78 15.14 -5.61
CA ARG A 222 18.68 16.06 -4.89
C ARG A 222 19.63 15.26 -3.99
N ASP A 223 20.70 15.89 -3.53
CA ASP A 223 21.69 15.28 -2.62
C ASP A 223 21.05 14.72 -1.34
N THR A 224 19.99 15.37 -0.86
CA THR A 224 19.16 14.93 0.27
C THR A 224 18.49 13.58 0.02
N LEU A 225 18.00 13.31 -1.20
CA LEU A 225 17.43 12.02 -1.56
C LEU A 225 18.53 10.96 -1.71
N CYS A 226 19.67 11.33 -2.30
CA CYS A 226 20.83 10.44 -2.41
C CYS A 226 21.32 10.00 -1.02
N ALA A 227 21.52 10.96 -0.11
CA ALA A 227 21.92 10.69 1.27
C ALA A 227 20.86 9.84 2.00
N TRP A 228 19.57 10.12 1.79
CA TRP A 228 18.49 9.30 2.33
C TRP A 228 18.54 7.86 1.80
N GLN A 229 18.74 7.67 0.50
CA GLN A 229 18.86 6.36 -0.13
C GLN A 229 20.05 5.59 0.43
N GLU A 230 21.24 6.20 0.49
CA GLU A 230 22.45 5.58 1.05
C GLU A 230 22.24 5.10 2.49
N LYS A 231 21.50 5.87 3.29
CA LYS A 231 21.19 5.53 4.69
C LYS A 231 20.17 4.41 4.84
N ASN A 232 19.14 4.38 3.98
CA ASN A 232 17.98 3.50 4.12
C ASN A 232 18.11 2.19 3.31
N HIS A 233 18.81 2.22 2.18
CA HIS A 233 18.88 1.09 1.25
C HIS A 233 19.41 -0.21 1.89
N PRO A 234 20.47 -0.19 2.74
CA PRO A 234 20.98 -1.41 3.37
C PRO A 234 19.94 -2.14 4.24
N TRP A 235 19.01 -1.41 4.85
CA TRP A 235 17.97 -1.97 5.73
C TRP A 235 16.83 -2.60 4.93
N LEU A 236 16.62 -2.14 3.70
CA LEU A 236 15.65 -2.71 2.77
C LEU A 236 16.13 -4.04 2.19
N GLU A 237 17.44 -4.29 2.14
CA GLU A 237 17.99 -5.57 1.67
C GLU A 237 17.67 -6.74 2.61
N LEU A 238 17.35 -6.45 3.88
CA LEU A 238 16.85 -7.43 4.86
C LEU A 238 15.36 -7.76 4.67
N SER A 239 14.66 -6.99 3.83
CA SER A 239 13.20 -7.03 3.71
C SER A 239 12.78 -7.95 2.55
N ASP A 240 12.83 -9.25 2.80
CA ASP A 240 12.28 -10.26 1.88
C ASP A 240 10.74 -10.18 1.83
N VAL A 241 10.15 -10.56 0.70
CA VAL A 241 8.70 -10.51 0.49
C VAL A 241 8.12 -11.92 0.45
N HIS A 242 7.05 -12.15 1.19
CA HIS A 242 6.40 -13.45 1.29
C HIS A 242 4.96 -13.35 0.82
N ARG A 243 4.53 -14.26 -0.06
CA ARG A 243 3.20 -14.25 -0.66
C ARG A 243 2.59 -15.64 -0.68
N GLU A 244 1.33 -15.75 -0.28
CA GLU A 244 0.52 -16.98 -0.37
C GLU A 244 -0.95 -16.62 -0.55
N THR A 245 -1.63 -17.38 -1.38
CA THR A 245 -3.07 -17.27 -1.64
C THR A 245 -3.80 -18.46 -1.08
N THR A 246 -4.82 -18.21 -0.26
CA THR A 246 -5.74 -19.23 0.26
C THR A 246 -7.17 -18.81 -0.09
N GLU A 247 -7.91 -19.68 -0.79
CA GLU A 247 -9.31 -19.42 -1.17
C GLU A 247 -9.54 -18.04 -1.82
N ASN A 248 -8.69 -17.71 -2.80
CA ASN A 248 -8.68 -16.43 -3.53
C ASN A 248 -8.31 -15.20 -2.68
N ILE A 249 -7.94 -15.36 -1.42
CA ILE A 249 -7.40 -14.27 -0.60
C ILE A 249 -5.88 -14.38 -0.60
N ARG A 250 -5.24 -13.41 -1.22
CA ARG A 250 -3.78 -13.30 -1.30
C ARG A 250 -3.27 -12.45 -0.15
N VAL A 251 -2.30 -12.98 0.58
CA VAL A 251 -1.59 -12.27 1.64
C VAL A 251 -0.16 -12.02 1.19
N THR A 252 0.25 -10.76 1.14
CA THR A 252 1.65 -10.34 0.94
C THR A 252 2.18 -9.77 2.25
N VAL A 253 3.36 -10.19 2.68
CA VAL A 253 4.04 -9.72 3.89
C VAL A 253 5.44 -9.22 3.58
N ILE A 254 5.80 -8.06 4.13
CA ILE A 254 7.15 -7.50 4.07
C ILE A 254 7.57 -7.09 5.48
N PRO A 255 8.54 -7.77 6.13
CA PRO A 255 9.13 -7.36 7.39
C PRO A 255 10.23 -6.31 7.16
N PHE A 256 10.38 -5.38 8.08
CA PHE A 256 11.36 -4.31 8.08
C PHE A 256 11.99 -4.23 9.46
N TYR A 257 13.30 -4.46 9.55
CA TYR A 257 14.04 -4.28 10.79
C TYR A 257 14.09 -2.80 11.17
N MET A 258 13.78 -2.49 12.42
CA MET A 258 13.71 -1.13 12.95
C MET A 258 14.86 -0.79 13.91
N GLY A 259 15.64 -1.78 14.32
CA GLY A 259 16.74 -1.62 15.27
C GLY A 259 16.54 -2.39 16.56
N MET A 260 17.45 -2.16 17.49
CA MET A 260 17.52 -2.81 18.79
C MET A 260 17.67 -1.75 19.88
N ARG A 261 17.14 -2.05 21.06
CA ARG A 261 17.33 -1.28 22.29
C ARG A 261 17.85 -2.16 23.40
N GLU A 262 18.69 -1.58 24.24
CA GLU A 262 19.06 -2.17 25.51
C GLU A 262 17.95 -1.90 26.55
N ALA A 263 17.56 -2.93 27.27
CA ALA A 263 16.60 -2.86 28.36
C ALA A 263 17.08 -3.78 29.48
N GLN A 264 17.50 -3.20 30.61
CA GLN A 264 17.85 -3.95 31.84
C GLN A 264 18.80 -5.14 31.59
N ASN A 265 19.93 -4.91 30.92
CA ASN A 265 20.92 -5.93 30.51
C ASN A 265 20.41 -6.98 29.50
N SER A 266 19.33 -6.69 28.77
CA SER A 266 18.85 -7.51 27.65
C SER A 266 18.68 -6.65 26.40
N HIS A 267 18.74 -7.28 25.23
CA HIS A 267 18.50 -6.62 23.94
C HIS A 267 17.09 -6.92 23.46
N VAL A 268 16.35 -5.87 23.08
CA VAL A 268 15.02 -5.97 22.48
C VAL A 268 15.09 -5.47 21.04
N TYR A 269 14.87 -6.37 20.11
CA TYR A 269 14.90 -6.11 18.67
C TYR A 269 13.49 -5.82 18.16
N TRP A 270 13.35 -4.86 17.25
CA TRP A 270 12.06 -4.41 16.74
C TRP A 270 11.95 -4.56 15.23
N TRP A 271 10.79 -5.03 14.77
CA TRP A 271 10.43 -5.05 13.36
C TRP A 271 9.06 -4.43 13.15
N ARG A 272 8.89 -3.74 12.04
CA ARG A 272 7.59 -3.43 11.45
C ARG A 272 7.31 -4.46 10.36
N TYR A 273 6.08 -4.88 10.20
CA TYR A 273 5.66 -5.65 9.04
C TYR A 273 4.53 -4.92 8.31
N CYS A 274 4.58 -4.91 6.98
CA CYS A 274 3.50 -4.49 6.11
C CYS A 274 2.77 -5.74 5.62
N ILE A 275 1.44 -5.77 5.79
CA ILE A 275 0.59 -6.84 5.30
C ILE A 275 -0.44 -6.25 4.36
N ARG A 276 -0.50 -6.84 3.16
CA ARG A 276 -1.54 -6.57 2.16
C ARG A 276 -2.39 -7.82 1.99
N LEU A 277 -3.70 -7.67 2.18
CA LEU A 277 -4.71 -8.65 1.83
C LEU A 277 -5.38 -8.23 0.54
N GLU A 278 -5.53 -9.15 -0.41
CA GLU A 278 -6.19 -8.92 -1.69
C GLU A 278 -7.21 -10.03 -1.93
N ASN A 279 -8.45 -9.67 -2.20
CA ASN A 279 -9.50 -10.56 -2.66
C ASN A 279 -9.42 -10.65 -4.19
N MET A 280 -8.85 -11.77 -4.66
CA MET A 280 -8.77 -12.14 -6.07
C MET A 280 -10.07 -12.76 -6.59
N GLY A 281 -11.02 -13.03 -5.68
CA GLY A 281 -12.32 -13.61 -5.97
C GLY A 281 -13.39 -12.57 -6.28
N SER A 282 -14.61 -13.06 -6.45
CA SER A 282 -15.79 -12.21 -6.68
C SER A 282 -16.72 -12.10 -5.48
N GLU A 283 -16.57 -12.99 -4.50
CA GLU A 283 -17.38 -13.04 -3.29
C GLU A 283 -16.91 -11.98 -2.30
N VAL A 284 -17.87 -11.39 -1.57
CA VAL A 284 -17.56 -10.45 -0.50
C VAL A 284 -17.17 -11.23 0.74
N VAL A 285 -16.05 -10.85 1.36
CA VAL A 285 -15.56 -11.48 2.57
C VAL A 285 -15.14 -10.44 3.61
N GLN A 286 -15.11 -10.81 4.89
CA GLN A 286 -14.68 -9.93 5.97
C GLN A 286 -13.65 -10.60 6.87
N LEU A 287 -12.55 -9.90 7.15
CA LEU A 287 -11.58 -10.36 8.15
C LEU A 287 -12.16 -10.17 9.55
N ARG A 288 -12.19 -11.24 10.33
CA ARG A 288 -12.73 -11.25 11.71
C ARG A 288 -11.68 -11.40 12.78
N GLU A 289 -10.74 -12.31 12.60
CA GLU A 289 -9.77 -12.65 13.64
C GLU A 289 -8.38 -12.79 13.03
N ARG A 290 -7.37 -12.48 13.83
CA ARG A 290 -5.97 -12.79 13.55
C ARG A 290 -5.46 -13.79 14.58
N HIS A 291 -4.66 -14.73 14.12
CA HIS A 291 -3.97 -15.69 14.96
C HIS A 291 -2.51 -15.80 14.49
N TRP A 292 -1.62 -15.25 15.29
CA TRP A 292 -0.18 -15.21 15.06
C TRP A 292 0.56 -16.24 15.91
N ARG A 293 1.61 -16.81 15.32
CA ARG A 293 2.62 -17.63 15.98
C ARG A 293 3.97 -16.99 15.71
N ILE A 294 4.70 -16.74 16.78
CA ILE A 294 5.96 -16.01 16.76
C ILE A 294 6.99 -16.88 17.45
N PHE A 295 7.98 -17.34 16.71
CA PHE A 295 9.05 -18.20 17.23
C PHE A 295 10.36 -17.44 17.23
N SER A 296 10.95 -17.21 18.39
CA SER A 296 12.25 -16.57 18.51
C SER A 296 13.39 -17.59 18.43
N LEU A 297 14.58 -17.14 18.04
CA LEU A 297 15.79 -17.98 18.06
C LEU A 297 16.15 -18.48 19.47
N SER A 298 15.70 -17.79 20.53
CA SER A 298 15.83 -18.25 21.92
C SER A 298 15.00 -19.50 22.25
N GLY A 299 14.14 -19.96 21.32
CA GLY A 299 13.28 -21.13 21.50
C GLY A 299 11.89 -20.79 22.06
N THR A 300 11.57 -19.52 22.28
CA THR A 300 10.26 -19.09 22.77
C THR A 300 9.23 -19.09 21.64
N LEU A 301 8.09 -19.74 21.87
CA LEU A 301 6.93 -19.67 20.97
C LEU A 301 5.82 -18.83 21.63
N GLU A 302 5.56 -17.66 21.08
CA GLU A 302 4.43 -16.81 21.47
C GLU A 302 3.27 -16.98 20.51
N THR A 303 2.04 -16.90 21.03
CA THR A 303 0.81 -16.96 20.24
C THR A 303 -0.07 -15.76 20.56
N VAL A 304 -0.49 -15.03 19.53
CA VAL A 304 -1.35 -13.86 19.69
C VAL A 304 -2.64 -14.09 18.92
N ARG A 305 -3.78 -14.06 19.61
CA ARG A 305 -5.12 -14.10 19.00
C ARG A 305 -5.87 -12.82 19.29
N GLY A 306 -6.64 -12.34 18.34
CA GLY A 306 -7.50 -11.18 18.58
C GLY A 306 -8.41 -10.84 17.42
N ARG A 307 -9.42 -10.03 17.71
CA ARG A 307 -10.38 -9.53 16.72
C ARG A 307 -9.73 -8.51 15.78
N GLY A 308 -10.01 -8.64 14.50
CA GLY A 308 -9.57 -7.75 13.45
C GLY A 308 -8.05 -7.64 13.32
N VAL A 309 -7.61 -6.61 12.61
CA VAL A 309 -6.24 -6.15 12.48
C VAL A 309 -6.20 -4.65 12.72
N VAL A 310 -5.28 -4.17 13.57
CA VAL A 310 -5.14 -2.74 13.92
C VAL A 310 -6.47 -2.03 14.27
N GLY A 311 -7.36 -2.74 14.97
CA GLY A 311 -8.68 -2.23 15.37
C GLY A 311 -9.75 -2.25 14.28
N ARG A 312 -9.49 -2.87 13.13
CA ARG A 312 -10.42 -2.94 11.99
C ARG A 312 -10.72 -4.38 11.57
N GLU A 313 -11.92 -4.58 11.04
CA GLU A 313 -12.37 -5.82 10.41
C GLU A 313 -12.70 -5.51 8.94
N PRO A 314 -11.68 -5.41 8.06
CA PRO A 314 -11.89 -4.97 6.69
C PRO A 314 -12.79 -5.93 5.91
N VAL A 315 -13.71 -5.35 5.15
CA VAL A 315 -14.52 -6.05 4.15
C VAL A 315 -13.80 -5.93 2.82
N LEU A 316 -13.58 -7.06 2.15
CA LEU A 316 -12.97 -7.14 0.83
C LEU A 316 -14.04 -7.50 -0.21
N SER A 317 -14.30 -6.59 -1.14
CA SER A 317 -15.28 -6.75 -2.23
C SER A 317 -14.64 -6.37 -3.57
N LYS A 318 -15.38 -6.47 -4.69
CA LYS A 318 -14.87 -6.00 -5.99
C LYS A 318 -14.57 -4.50 -6.00
N GLU A 319 -15.35 -3.72 -5.27
CA GLU A 319 -15.19 -2.26 -5.15
C GLU A 319 -14.04 -1.89 -4.21
N GLN A 320 -13.71 -2.78 -3.27
CA GLN A 320 -12.63 -2.61 -2.29
C GLN A 320 -11.83 -3.91 -2.19
N PRO A 321 -11.08 -4.28 -3.24
CA PRO A 321 -10.51 -5.62 -3.37
C PRO A 321 -9.27 -5.83 -2.51
N ALA A 322 -8.74 -4.79 -1.88
CA ALA A 322 -7.54 -4.92 -1.08
C ALA A 322 -7.59 -4.09 0.19
N PHE A 323 -6.86 -4.54 1.20
CA PHE A 323 -6.61 -3.82 2.44
C PHE A 323 -5.14 -3.96 2.82
N GLN A 324 -4.51 -2.86 3.23
CA GLN A 324 -3.12 -2.86 3.66
C GLN A 324 -2.98 -2.22 5.04
N TYR A 325 -2.15 -2.83 5.89
CA TYR A 325 -1.83 -2.27 7.19
C TYR A 325 -0.38 -2.54 7.58
N SER A 326 0.15 -1.70 8.45
CA SER A 326 1.41 -1.96 9.15
C SER A 326 1.17 -2.25 10.62
N SER A 327 2.04 -3.04 11.23
CA SER A 327 2.11 -3.21 12.69
C SER A 327 3.52 -3.64 13.08
N HIS A 328 3.75 -3.85 14.37
CA HIS A 328 5.08 -4.03 14.94
C HIS A 328 5.16 -5.29 15.79
N VAL A 329 6.37 -5.82 15.91
CA VAL A 329 6.71 -6.94 16.78
C VAL A 329 8.08 -6.66 17.40
N SER A 330 8.27 -7.11 18.64
CA SER A 330 9.57 -7.07 19.30
C SER A 330 9.96 -8.45 19.81
N LEU A 331 11.24 -8.80 19.71
CA LEU A 331 11.79 -10.04 20.24
C LEU A 331 12.97 -9.75 21.17
N GLN A 332 13.15 -10.60 22.19
CA GLN A 332 14.39 -10.67 22.98
C GLN A 332 15.44 -11.58 22.31
N ALA A 333 15.47 -11.58 20.98
CA ALA A 333 16.38 -12.37 20.16
C ALA A 333 16.66 -11.63 18.85
N PRO A 334 17.87 -11.76 18.26
CA PRO A 334 18.24 -11.07 17.02
C PRO A 334 17.51 -11.62 15.79
N SER A 335 16.93 -12.82 15.89
CA SER A 335 16.12 -13.38 14.82
C SER A 335 14.95 -14.23 15.31
N GLY A 336 14.02 -14.49 14.40
CA GLY A 336 12.86 -15.33 14.61
C GLY A 336 12.03 -15.54 13.35
N HIS A 337 10.94 -16.28 13.48
CA HIS A 337 9.99 -16.53 12.41
C HIS A 337 8.57 -16.20 12.87
N MET A 338 7.80 -15.60 11.97
CA MET A 338 6.38 -15.34 12.20
C MET A 338 5.54 -15.98 11.12
N TRP A 339 4.41 -16.54 11.53
CA TRP A 339 3.38 -17.06 10.64
C TRP A 339 2.03 -17.04 11.35
N GLY A 340 0.96 -17.31 10.63
CA GLY A 340 -0.36 -17.26 11.24
C GLY A 340 -1.49 -17.52 10.29
N THR A 341 -2.67 -17.14 10.73
CA THR A 341 -3.93 -17.26 9.99
C THR A 341 -4.81 -16.04 10.27
N PHE A 342 -5.54 -15.62 9.24
CA PHE A 342 -6.69 -14.75 9.38
C PHE A 342 -7.96 -15.57 9.26
N ARG A 343 -8.88 -15.43 10.21
CA ARG A 343 -10.22 -15.98 10.06
C ARG A 343 -11.05 -15.03 9.23
N ILE A 344 -11.54 -15.53 8.10
CA ILE A 344 -12.37 -14.79 7.16
C ILE A 344 -13.79 -15.33 7.22
N GLU A 345 -14.78 -14.43 7.25
CA GLU A 345 -16.21 -14.74 7.20
C GLU A 345 -16.78 -14.34 5.83
N ARG A 346 -17.60 -15.21 5.24
CA ARG A 346 -18.39 -14.93 4.03
C ARG A 346 -19.73 -14.29 4.38
N THR A 347 -20.44 -13.78 3.38
CA THR A 347 -21.79 -13.22 3.56
C THR A 347 -22.84 -14.23 4.01
N ASP A 348 -22.61 -15.53 3.81
CA ASP A 348 -23.49 -16.61 4.25
C ASP A 348 -23.23 -17.07 5.70
N GLY A 349 -22.27 -16.45 6.39
CA GLY A 349 -21.86 -16.80 7.75
C GLY A 349 -20.87 -17.95 7.86
N SER A 350 -20.52 -18.60 6.74
CA SER A 350 -19.43 -19.58 6.73
C SER A 350 -18.07 -18.89 6.92
N HIS A 351 -17.09 -19.62 7.42
CA HIS A 351 -15.75 -19.09 7.66
C HIS A 351 -14.66 -20.05 7.18
N PHE A 352 -13.51 -19.48 6.87
CA PHE A 352 -12.30 -20.19 6.48
C PHE A 352 -11.06 -19.45 6.98
N ASP A 353 -9.95 -20.16 7.09
CA ASP A 353 -8.68 -19.61 7.54
C ASP A 353 -7.77 -19.32 6.36
N VAL A 354 -7.40 -18.04 6.19
CA VAL A 354 -6.41 -17.60 5.21
C VAL A 354 -5.04 -17.64 5.85
N ARG A 355 -4.10 -18.33 5.21
CA ARG A 355 -2.73 -18.45 5.72
C ARG A 355 -1.97 -17.15 5.57
N ILE A 356 -1.19 -16.84 6.59
CA ILE A 356 -0.13 -15.84 6.52
C ILE A 356 1.16 -16.63 6.29
N PRO A 357 1.84 -16.45 5.15
CA PRO A 357 3.03 -17.23 4.82
C PRO A 357 4.12 -16.99 5.88
N PRO A 358 4.87 -18.02 6.29
CA PRO A 358 6.01 -17.83 7.17
C PRO A 358 7.03 -16.85 6.59
N PHE A 359 7.44 -15.89 7.40
CA PHE A 359 8.48 -14.91 7.09
C PHE A 359 9.49 -14.80 8.23
N SER A 360 10.73 -14.46 7.88
CA SER A 360 11.81 -14.29 8.85
C SER A 360 11.87 -12.87 9.38
N LEU A 361 12.27 -12.76 10.63
CA LEU A 361 12.66 -11.54 11.29
C LEU A 361 14.17 -11.65 11.50
N GLU A 362 14.94 -10.88 10.75
CA GLU A 362 16.41 -10.89 10.83
C GLU A 362 16.89 -9.51 11.28
N SER A 363 17.81 -9.47 12.25
CA SER A 363 18.58 -8.27 12.55
C SER A 363 19.78 -8.16 11.60
N ASN A 364 20.39 -6.98 11.55
CA ASN A 364 21.67 -6.82 10.87
C ASN A 364 22.77 -7.57 11.66
N LYS A 365 23.68 -8.25 10.95
CA LYS A 365 24.83 -8.97 11.52
C LYS A 365 25.77 -8.09 12.34
N ASP A 366 25.77 -6.78 12.08
CA ASP A 366 26.57 -5.81 12.81
C ASP A 366 25.88 -5.25 14.07
N ASP A 367 24.66 -5.70 14.41
CA ASP A 367 23.79 -5.16 15.48
C ASP A 367 23.55 -3.64 15.41
N LYS A 368 23.87 -3.01 14.28
CA LYS A 368 23.62 -1.59 14.04
C LYS A 368 22.10 -1.33 13.99
N SER A 369 21.68 -0.19 14.53
CA SER A 369 20.32 0.31 14.36
C SER A 369 20.16 0.99 12.99
N PRO A 370 18.99 0.86 12.35
CA PRO A 370 18.60 1.74 11.26
C PRO A 370 18.71 3.21 11.68
N PRO A 371 18.82 4.12 10.69
CA PRO A 371 18.75 5.54 10.90
C PRO A 371 17.73 5.93 11.96
N ALA A 372 18.17 6.54 13.06
CA ALA A 372 17.24 7.30 13.89
C ALA A 372 16.57 8.36 13.00
N GLY A 373 15.26 8.55 13.20
CA GLY A 373 14.49 9.60 12.52
C GLY A 373 15.27 10.92 12.56
N TYR A 374 15.29 11.62 11.44
CA TYR A 374 16.02 12.87 11.33
C TYR A 374 15.45 13.91 12.32
N ASN A 375 16.33 14.63 12.99
CA ASN A 375 16.04 16.00 13.43
C ASN A 375 16.16 16.86 12.17
N TRP A 376 15.03 17.12 11.51
CA TRP A 376 14.96 18.07 10.40
C TRP A 376 14.92 19.50 10.93
#